data_AF-A0A3L7VU78-F1
#
_entry.id   AF-A0A3L7VU78-F1
#
_cell.length_a   1.000
_cell.length_b   1.000
_cell.length_c   1.000
_cell.angle_alpha   90.00
_cell.angle_beta   90.00
_cell.angle_gamma   90.00
#
_symmetry.space_group_name_H-M   'P 1'
#
loop_
_entity.id
_entity.type
_entity.pdbx_description
1 polymer ?
#
loop_
_entity_poly.entity_id
_entity_poly.type
_entity_poly.pdbx_seq_one_letter_code
_entity_poly.pdbx_strand_id
1 'polypeptide(L)'
;MICQIPCPTWFIAGLTIMNISMRIASADEGTTGSPVVVLLSNAECWDRLPETLSGFGQPLPSWVRAVATHLPRTAAAMLELDFAHRTQSPVDPDLRAKMRWVIADANHCDYSKAYAIADLKRAGATDKVVRVLTGDPKAWPDADQQPLEFARLLTVAAPTVPDSMFEELRQEFGDNQVASMVLLAAYGNFQDRIVLGLNLPLEEHGPLEPIDVEFAEGALQIASLIPPHGEVPTLQVAGEDVIPDDGDWAAISFDQLQTRLEQQRDRKPRLPVPSWDEVKGKLPPAMATRPTRIAWSLMTYGYAAELQIPWSIATRTM
;
A
#
# COMPACT_ATOMS: atom_id res chain seq x y z
N MET A 1 -25.68 27.40 6.79
CA MET A 1 -24.93 28.65 6.53
C MET A 1 -23.77 28.25 5.65
N ILE A 2 -23.94 28.48 4.35
CA ILE A 2 -23.13 27.93 3.26
C ILE A 2 -21.94 28.89 3.04
N CYS A 3 -20.70 28.39 3.10
CA CYS A 3 -19.55 29.17 2.68
C CYS A 3 -19.03 28.62 1.35
N GLN A 4 -19.36 29.33 0.28
CA GLN A 4 -18.86 29.14 -1.07
C GLN A 4 -17.37 29.47 -1.13
N ILE A 5 -16.58 28.64 -1.80
CA ILE A 5 -15.21 28.96 -2.22
C ILE A 5 -15.30 29.36 -3.70
N PRO A 6 -14.77 30.53 -4.13
CA PRO A 6 -14.87 30.95 -5.52
C PRO A 6 -13.78 30.31 -6.37
N CYS A 7 -14.21 29.78 -7.51
CA CYS A 7 -13.41 29.46 -8.69
C CYS A 7 -13.19 30.76 -9.50
N PRO A 8 -12.00 31.06 -10.04
CA PRO A 8 -11.83 32.14 -10.99
C PRO A 8 -11.84 31.61 -12.44
N THR A 9 -12.88 31.97 -13.19
CA THR A 9 -12.97 31.87 -14.66
C THR A 9 -13.06 33.26 -15.29
N TRP A 10 -12.01 33.77 -15.94
CA TRP A 10 -12.03 34.83 -16.98
C TRP A 10 -10.69 34.74 -17.76
N PHE A 11 -10.52 34.88 -19.07
CA PHE A 11 -11.40 35.07 -20.24
C PHE A 11 -10.58 34.77 -21.51
N ILE A 12 -11.30 34.56 -22.63
CA ILE A 12 -10.84 34.16 -23.97
C ILE A 12 -10.29 35.35 -24.77
N ALA A 13 -9.19 35.14 -25.51
CA ALA A 13 -8.95 35.75 -26.84
C ALA A 13 -7.90 34.92 -27.61
N GLY A 14 -8.19 34.62 -28.87
CA GLY A 14 -7.60 33.52 -29.62
C GLY A 14 -6.19 33.73 -30.17
N LEU A 15 -5.57 32.62 -30.60
CA LEU A 15 -5.05 32.47 -31.96
C LEU A 15 -4.67 31.01 -32.26
N THR A 16 -5.06 30.57 -33.46
CA THR A 16 -4.48 29.49 -34.27
C THR A 16 -4.76 28.04 -33.85
N ILE A 17 -5.78 27.47 -34.50
CA ILE A 17 -6.02 26.03 -34.63
C ILE A 17 -4.87 25.44 -35.46
N MET A 18 -3.90 24.83 -34.80
CA MET A 18 -2.98 23.88 -35.43
C MET A 18 -3.63 22.50 -35.30
N ASN A 19 -4.09 21.96 -36.43
CA ASN A 19 -4.57 20.58 -36.54
C ASN A 19 -3.43 19.62 -36.19
N ILE A 20 -3.32 19.24 -34.92
CA ILE A 20 -2.59 18.04 -34.53
C ILE A 20 -3.59 16.90 -34.68
N SER A 21 -3.52 16.22 -35.84
CA SER A 21 -4.08 14.89 -36.00
C SER A 21 -3.42 13.98 -34.97
N MET A 22 -4.04 13.89 -33.78
CA MET A 22 -3.75 12.88 -32.80
C MET A 22 -4.20 11.56 -33.43
N ARG A 23 -3.26 10.85 -34.05
CA ARG A 23 -3.46 9.43 -34.35
C ARG A 23 -3.74 8.78 -33.00
N ILE A 24 -4.99 8.36 -32.82
CA ILE A 24 -5.33 7.33 -31.84
C ILE A 24 -4.45 6.15 -32.22
N ALA A 25 -3.35 5.98 -31.49
CA ALA A 25 -2.63 4.74 -31.50
C ALA A 25 -3.64 3.68 -31.05
N SER A 26 -3.96 2.77 -31.97
CA SER A 26 -4.56 1.49 -31.65
C SER A 26 -3.90 0.94 -30.40
N ALA A 27 -4.70 0.37 -29.49
CA ALA A 27 -4.19 -0.41 -28.37
C ALA A 27 -3.15 -1.40 -28.90
N ASP A 28 -1.89 -1.14 -28.61
CA ASP A 28 -0.81 -2.07 -28.87
C ASP A 28 -0.93 -3.17 -27.82
N GLU A 29 -0.89 -4.41 -28.29
CA GLU A 29 -0.94 -5.62 -27.48
C GLU A 29 0.08 -5.52 -26.34
N GLY A 30 -0.32 -6.01 -25.15
CA GLY A 30 0.41 -5.86 -23.90
C GLY A 30 1.93 -6.05 -24.06
N THR A 31 2.68 -5.10 -23.53
CA THR A 31 4.14 -5.11 -23.53
C THR A 31 4.63 -6.31 -22.73
N THR A 32 4.87 -7.41 -23.44
CA THR A 32 5.52 -8.64 -22.96
C THR A 32 7.02 -8.40 -22.83
N GLY A 33 7.41 -7.43 -22.00
CA GLY A 33 8.80 -7.24 -21.64
C GLY A 33 9.28 -8.41 -20.76
N SER A 34 10.53 -8.83 -20.92
CA SER A 34 11.15 -9.74 -19.94
C SER A 34 11.28 -9.04 -18.57
N PRO A 35 11.28 -9.79 -17.46
CA PRO A 35 11.57 -9.23 -16.13
C PRO A 35 12.87 -8.44 -16.12
N VAL A 36 12.92 -7.35 -15.35
CA VAL A 36 14.11 -6.51 -15.20
C VAL A 36 15.22 -7.23 -14.42
N VAL A 37 14.85 -8.24 -13.62
CA VAL A 37 15.75 -9.07 -12.82
C VAL A 37 15.65 -10.53 -13.23
N VAL A 38 16.70 -11.31 -12.96
CA VAL A 38 16.65 -12.77 -13.15
C VAL A 38 15.57 -13.34 -12.24
N LEU A 39 14.64 -14.08 -12.84
CA LEU A 39 13.60 -14.79 -12.13
C LEU A 39 14.11 -16.17 -11.77
N LEU A 40 14.31 -16.43 -10.48
CA LEU A 40 14.75 -17.74 -9.99
C LEU A 40 13.72 -18.83 -10.35
N SER A 41 14.17 -20.07 -10.53
CA SER A 41 13.26 -21.21 -10.48
C SER A 41 12.67 -21.37 -9.07
N ASN A 42 11.62 -22.18 -8.93
CA ASN A 42 11.00 -22.41 -7.63
C ASN A 42 11.99 -23.02 -6.62
N ALA A 43 12.77 -24.02 -7.05
CA ALA A 43 13.76 -24.68 -6.21
C ALA A 43 14.90 -23.73 -5.81
N GLU A 44 15.49 -23.01 -6.76
CA GLU A 44 16.56 -22.04 -6.48
C GLU A 44 16.10 -20.92 -5.55
N CYS A 45 14.83 -20.50 -5.65
CA CYS A 45 14.27 -19.50 -4.75
C CYS A 45 14.19 -20.06 -3.32
N TRP A 46 13.64 -21.26 -3.14
CA TRP A 46 13.58 -21.92 -1.84
C TRP A 46 14.96 -22.16 -1.22
N ASP A 47 15.97 -22.49 -2.02
CA ASP A 47 17.36 -22.64 -1.56
C ASP A 47 17.97 -21.32 -1.06
N ARG A 48 17.45 -20.16 -1.50
CA ARG A 48 17.89 -18.83 -1.05
C ARG A 48 17.11 -18.28 0.12
N LEU A 49 15.83 -18.65 0.25
CA LEU A 49 14.99 -18.20 1.37
C LEU A 49 15.57 -18.72 2.69
N PRO A 50 15.29 -18.05 3.82
CA PRO A 50 15.65 -18.56 5.14
C PRO A 50 15.05 -19.95 5.39
N GLU A 51 15.64 -20.67 6.34
CA GLU A 51 15.13 -21.99 6.76
C GLU A 51 13.65 -21.91 7.15
N THR A 52 12.88 -22.90 6.69
CA THR A 52 11.44 -23.01 6.94
C THR A 52 11.16 -24.17 7.89
N LEU A 53 10.20 -23.96 8.79
CA LEU A 53 9.67 -25.00 9.67
C LEU A 53 8.49 -25.73 9.01
N SER A 54 7.72 -25.02 8.18
CA SER A 54 6.60 -25.57 7.42
C SER A 54 6.38 -24.79 6.11
N GLY A 55 5.65 -25.38 5.16
CA GLY A 55 5.29 -24.72 3.90
C GLY A 55 6.36 -24.72 2.80
N PHE A 56 7.51 -25.37 3.01
CA PHE A 56 8.58 -25.50 2.01
C PHE A 56 8.11 -26.16 0.71
N GLY A 57 8.72 -25.78 -0.42
CA GLY A 57 8.55 -26.46 -1.71
C GLY A 57 7.26 -26.13 -2.46
N GLN A 58 6.36 -25.33 -1.87
CA GLN A 58 5.17 -24.82 -2.55
C GLN A 58 5.56 -23.97 -3.78
N PRO A 59 4.69 -23.86 -4.80
CA PRO A 59 4.90 -22.91 -5.90
C PRO A 59 4.98 -21.48 -5.37
N LEU A 60 6.00 -20.72 -5.78
CA LEU A 60 6.23 -19.34 -5.36
C LEU A 60 5.82 -18.33 -6.45
N PRO A 61 5.11 -17.25 -6.08
CA PRO A 61 4.78 -16.14 -6.96
C PRO A 61 6.01 -15.56 -7.65
N SER A 62 5.84 -15.01 -8.86
CA SER A 62 6.95 -14.41 -9.59
C SER A 62 7.63 -13.29 -8.80
N TRP A 63 6.90 -12.51 -8.01
CA TRP A 63 7.47 -11.46 -7.16
C TRP A 63 8.40 -12.00 -6.07
N VAL A 64 8.11 -13.16 -5.47
CA VAL A 64 9.01 -13.77 -4.47
C VAL A 64 10.30 -14.17 -5.15
N ARG A 65 10.18 -14.87 -6.28
CA ARG A 65 11.33 -15.38 -7.06
C ARG A 65 12.20 -14.25 -7.62
N ALA A 66 11.64 -13.06 -7.84
CA ALA A 66 12.36 -11.87 -8.26
C ALA A 66 13.05 -11.16 -7.08
N VAL A 67 12.33 -10.92 -5.98
CA VAL A 67 12.88 -10.20 -4.80
C VAL A 67 13.96 -11.02 -4.11
N ALA A 68 13.80 -12.35 -4.01
CA ALA A 68 14.76 -13.25 -3.38
C ALA A 68 16.12 -13.31 -4.11
N THR A 69 16.22 -12.79 -5.33
CA THR A 69 17.50 -12.67 -6.05
C THR A 69 18.49 -11.80 -5.28
N HIS A 70 18.03 -10.75 -4.60
CA HIS A 70 18.87 -9.81 -3.85
C HIS A 70 18.50 -9.68 -2.39
N LEU A 71 17.23 -9.92 -2.04
CA LEU A 71 16.68 -9.69 -0.71
C LEU A 71 15.89 -10.92 -0.22
N PRO A 72 16.53 -12.09 -0.03
CA PRO A 72 15.83 -13.32 0.33
C PRO A 72 15.09 -13.25 1.66
N ARG A 73 15.66 -12.56 2.67
CA ARG A 73 14.99 -12.38 3.97
C ARG A 73 13.78 -11.45 3.85
N THR A 74 13.87 -10.39 3.05
CA THR A 74 12.73 -9.51 2.76
C THR A 74 11.65 -10.24 1.98
N ALA A 75 12.02 -11.06 0.98
CA ALA A 75 11.07 -11.90 0.24
C ALA A 75 10.31 -12.86 1.17
N ALA A 76 11.01 -13.48 2.13
CA ALA A 76 10.40 -14.30 3.17
C ALA A 76 9.43 -13.53 4.07
N ALA A 77 9.84 -12.37 4.60
CA ALA A 77 8.96 -11.54 5.42
C ALA A 77 7.74 -11.01 4.62
N MET A 78 7.92 -10.73 3.34
CA MET A 78 6.82 -10.33 2.45
C MET A 78 5.84 -11.48 2.17
N LEU A 79 6.26 -12.75 2.21
CA LEU A 79 5.35 -13.89 2.10
C LEU A 79 4.37 -13.92 3.28
N GLU A 80 4.86 -13.73 4.51
CA GLU A 80 4.00 -13.64 5.70
C GLU A 80 3.05 -12.43 5.62
N LEU A 81 3.53 -11.30 5.08
CA LEU A 81 2.72 -10.11 4.85
C LEU A 81 1.62 -10.36 3.80
N ASP A 82 1.95 -10.97 2.66
CA ASP A 82 0.98 -11.31 1.62
C ASP A 82 -0.09 -12.25 2.18
N PHE A 83 0.34 -13.27 2.93
CA PHE A 83 -0.56 -14.20 3.60
C PHE A 83 -1.52 -13.46 4.53
N ALA A 84 -1.02 -12.64 5.45
CA ALA A 84 -1.84 -11.89 6.39
C ALA A 84 -2.88 -10.99 5.69
N HIS A 85 -2.49 -10.27 4.64
CA HIS A 85 -3.42 -9.44 3.87
C HIS A 85 -4.46 -10.26 3.12
N ARG A 86 -4.16 -11.49 2.73
CA ARG A 86 -5.07 -12.35 1.95
C ARG A 86 -5.92 -13.28 2.78
N THR A 87 -5.57 -13.55 4.03
CA THR A 87 -6.29 -14.51 4.88
C THR A 87 -6.70 -13.95 6.25
N GLN A 88 -5.89 -13.08 6.88
CA GLN A 88 -6.06 -12.65 8.27
C GLN A 88 -6.73 -11.28 8.44
N SER A 89 -6.77 -10.45 7.39
CA SER A 89 -7.44 -9.14 7.46
C SER A 89 -8.89 -9.27 7.96
N PRO A 90 -9.34 -8.38 8.86
CA PRO A 90 -10.70 -8.41 9.39
C PRO A 90 -11.76 -7.87 8.41
N VAL A 91 -11.33 -7.37 7.24
CA VAL A 91 -12.24 -7.04 6.13
C VAL A 91 -12.71 -8.36 5.50
N ASP A 92 -14.03 -8.46 5.28
CA ASP A 92 -14.66 -9.63 4.66
C ASP A 92 -13.91 -10.08 3.38
N PRO A 93 -13.69 -11.39 3.16
CA PRO A 93 -12.91 -11.87 2.02
C PRO A 93 -13.40 -11.40 0.64
N ASP A 94 -14.72 -11.30 0.43
CA ASP A 94 -15.29 -10.83 -0.84
C ASP A 94 -14.99 -9.33 -1.04
N LEU A 95 -15.28 -8.51 -0.03
CA LEU A 95 -15.00 -7.08 -0.07
C LEU A 95 -13.50 -6.80 -0.21
N ARG A 96 -12.67 -7.50 0.55
CA ARG A 96 -11.21 -7.39 0.52
C ARG A 96 -10.64 -7.69 -0.86
N ALA A 97 -11.13 -8.74 -1.52
CA ALA A 97 -10.69 -9.08 -2.87
C ALA A 97 -11.12 -8.04 -3.90
N LYS A 98 -12.35 -7.51 -3.81
CA LYS A 98 -12.82 -6.39 -4.66
C LYS A 98 -11.99 -5.13 -4.46
N MET A 99 -11.69 -4.75 -3.21
CA MET A 99 -10.84 -3.60 -2.92
C MET A 99 -9.43 -3.77 -3.51
N ARG A 100 -8.81 -4.94 -3.34
CA ARG A 100 -7.50 -5.25 -3.96
C ARG A 100 -7.54 -5.14 -5.47
N TRP A 101 -8.64 -5.56 -6.11
CA TRP A 101 -8.80 -5.39 -7.54
C TRP A 101 -8.86 -3.92 -7.95
N VAL A 102 -9.62 -3.08 -7.23
CA VAL A 102 -9.72 -1.63 -7.51
C VAL A 102 -8.40 -0.92 -7.32
N ILE A 103 -7.63 -1.27 -6.28
CA ILE A 103 -6.27 -0.75 -6.07
C ILE A 103 -5.36 -1.12 -7.26
N ALA A 104 -5.37 -2.40 -7.64
CA ALA A 104 -4.57 -2.89 -8.75
C ALA A 104 -4.98 -2.28 -10.10
N ASP A 105 -6.28 -2.07 -10.34
CA ASP A 105 -6.78 -1.43 -11.55
C ASP A 105 -6.37 0.04 -11.64
N ALA A 106 -6.47 0.77 -10.51
CA ALA A 106 -6.03 2.15 -10.42
C ALA A 106 -4.51 2.31 -10.62
N ASN A 107 -3.71 1.30 -10.27
CA ASN A 107 -2.27 1.24 -10.54
C ASN A 107 -1.94 0.65 -11.93
N HIS A 108 -2.93 0.17 -12.68
CA HIS A 108 -2.75 -0.55 -13.95
C HIS A 108 -1.88 -1.83 -13.82
N CYS A 109 -2.01 -2.55 -12.71
CA CYS A 109 -1.28 -3.78 -12.44
C CYS A 109 -2.10 -5.04 -12.79
N ASP A 110 -1.92 -5.57 -14.00
CA ASP A 110 -2.64 -6.77 -14.47
C ASP A 110 -2.37 -8.02 -13.63
N TYR A 111 -1.14 -8.18 -13.14
CA TYR A 111 -0.76 -9.25 -12.22
C TYR A 111 -1.62 -9.24 -10.95
N SER A 112 -1.68 -8.10 -10.26
CA SER A 112 -2.44 -7.98 -9.01
C SER A 112 -3.95 -8.04 -9.25
N LYS A 113 -4.45 -7.53 -10.39
CA LYS A 113 -5.85 -7.73 -10.80
C LYS A 113 -6.20 -9.22 -10.94
N ALA A 114 -5.32 -10.01 -11.56
CA ALA A 114 -5.54 -11.45 -11.70
C ALA A 114 -5.60 -12.15 -10.33
N TYR A 115 -4.65 -11.85 -9.43
CA TYR A 115 -4.67 -12.37 -8.05
C TYR A 115 -5.92 -11.99 -7.27
N ALA A 116 -6.35 -10.73 -7.38
CA ALA A 116 -7.56 -10.25 -6.72
C ALA A 116 -8.83 -10.97 -7.23
N ILE A 117 -8.95 -11.20 -8.55
CA ILE A 117 -10.06 -11.99 -9.12
C ILE A 117 -10.02 -13.44 -8.65
N ALA A 118 -8.84 -14.06 -8.59
CA ALA A 118 -8.71 -15.44 -8.10
C ALA A 118 -9.15 -15.56 -6.64
N ASP A 119 -8.74 -14.62 -5.78
CA ASP A 119 -9.16 -14.60 -4.37
C ASP A 119 -10.66 -14.30 -4.22
N LEU A 120 -11.22 -13.43 -5.07
CA LEU A 120 -12.65 -13.16 -5.11
C LEU A 120 -13.46 -14.42 -5.47
N LYS A 121 -12.98 -15.21 -6.44
CA LYS A 121 -13.58 -16.50 -6.81
C LYS A 121 -13.47 -17.53 -5.68
N ARG A 122 -12.34 -17.59 -4.97
CA ARG A 122 -12.16 -18.46 -3.78
C ARG A 122 -13.10 -18.07 -2.65
N ALA A 123 -13.44 -16.79 -2.51
CA ALA A 123 -14.45 -16.29 -1.58
C ALA A 123 -15.90 -16.64 -1.99
N GLY A 124 -16.11 -17.31 -3.13
CA GLY A 124 -17.42 -17.78 -3.59
C GLY A 124 -18.10 -16.87 -4.63
N ALA A 125 -17.41 -15.85 -5.13
CA ALA A 125 -17.97 -14.97 -6.14
C ALA A 125 -18.22 -15.69 -7.47
N THR A 126 -19.36 -15.41 -8.09
CA THR A 126 -19.70 -15.93 -9.43
C THR A 126 -19.05 -15.08 -10.52
N ASP A 127 -18.96 -15.61 -11.74
CA ASP A 127 -18.50 -14.82 -12.90
C ASP A 127 -19.38 -13.58 -13.16
N LYS A 128 -20.64 -13.57 -12.70
CA LYS A 128 -21.48 -12.38 -12.75
C LYS A 128 -20.94 -11.27 -11.83
N VAL A 129 -20.53 -11.62 -10.61
CA VAL A 129 -19.94 -10.65 -9.66
C VAL A 129 -18.63 -10.11 -10.22
N VAL A 130 -17.76 -10.98 -10.76
CA VAL A 130 -16.52 -10.56 -11.41
C VAL A 130 -16.79 -9.58 -12.55
N ARG A 131 -17.75 -9.89 -13.43
CA ARG A 131 -18.13 -8.98 -14.54
C ARG A 131 -18.65 -7.63 -14.07
N VAL A 132 -19.35 -7.57 -12.95
CA VAL A 132 -19.83 -6.29 -12.37
C VAL A 132 -18.65 -5.50 -11.81
N LEU A 133 -17.76 -6.14 -11.06
CA LEU A 133 -16.57 -5.50 -10.50
C LEU A 133 -15.69 -4.89 -11.60
N THR A 134 -15.38 -5.67 -12.64
CA THR A 134 -14.49 -5.26 -13.73
C THR A 134 -15.17 -4.39 -14.81
N GLY A 135 -16.45 -4.05 -14.61
CA GLY A 135 -17.27 -3.31 -15.56
C GLY A 135 -17.30 -1.81 -15.26
N ASP A 136 -18.46 -1.19 -15.48
CA ASP A 136 -18.70 0.22 -15.12
C ASP A 136 -18.80 0.33 -13.58
N PRO A 137 -17.96 1.16 -12.90
CA PRO A 137 -18.06 1.39 -11.46
C PRO A 137 -19.44 1.89 -11.00
N LYS A 138 -20.22 2.54 -11.87
CA LYS A 138 -21.59 2.97 -11.55
C LYS A 138 -22.57 1.81 -11.40
N ALA A 139 -22.20 0.62 -11.88
CA ALA A 139 -22.99 -0.60 -11.77
C ALA A 139 -22.65 -1.41 -10.51
N TRP A 140 -21.70 -0.96 -9.68
CA TRP A 140 -21.40 -1.62 -8.42
C TRP A 140 -22.62 -1.59 -7.47
N PRO A 141 -22.88 -2.69 -6.72
CA PRO A 141 -23.90 -2.70 -5.67
C PRO A 141 -23.67 -1.59 -4.65
N ASP A 142 -24.74 -1.07 -4.06
CA ASP A 142 -24.67 0.04 -3.09
C ASP A 142 -23.69 -0.25 -1.94
N ALA A 143 -23.68 -1.48 -1.42
CA ALA A 143 -22.76 -1.92 -0.36
C ALA A 143 -21.27 -1.90 -0.76
N ASP A 144 -20.96 -1.96 -2.07
CA ASP A 144 -19.59 -1.95 -2.58
C ASP A 144 -19.14 -0.54 -2.98
N GLN A 145 -20.05 0.39 -3.32
CA GLN A 145 -19.69 1.68 -3.93
C GLN A 145 -18.71 2.49 -3.08
N GLN A 146 -19.04 2.70 -1.80
CA GLN A 146 -18.25 3.57 -0.93
C GLN A 146 -16.90 2.93 -0.52
N PRO A 147 -16.83 1.66 -0.10
CA PRO A 147 -15.54 1.01 0.21
C PRO A 147 -14.60 0.93 -1.00
N LEU A 148 -15.14 0.67 -2.20
CA LEU A 148 -14.35 0.58 -3.42
C LEU A 148 -13.87 1.96 -3.90
N GLU A 149 -14.70 2.98 -3.82
CA GLU A 149 -14.26 4.36 -4.08
C GLU A 149 -13.20 4.82 -3.07
N PHE A 150 -13.34 4.43 -1.80
CA PHE A 150 -12.33 4.69 -0.79
C PHE A 150 -10.99 4.03 -1.12
N ALA A 151 -10.99 2.76 -1.55
CA ALA A 151 -9.79 2.06 -2.01
C ALA A 151 -9.13 2.75 -3.22
N ARG A 152 -9.94 3.21 -4.18
CA ARG A 152 -9.48 3.97 -5.35
C ARG A 152 -8.84 5.30 -4.93
N LEU A 153 -9.51 6.09 -4.09
CA LEU A 153 -9.00 7.37 -3.61
C LEU A 153 -7.71 7.20 -2.80
N LEU A 154 -7.62 6.20 -1.92
CA LEU A 154 -6.37 5.89 -1.21
C LEU A 154 -5.20 5.59 -2.15
N THR A 155 -5.49 5.16 -3.38
CA THR A 155 -4.49 4.83 -4.41
C THR A 155 -4.11 6.05 -5.26
N VAL A 156 -5.07 6.82 -5.75
CA VAL A 156 -4.80 7.90 -6.72
C VAL A 156 -4.83 9.31 -6.15
N ALA A 157 -5.47 9.52 -4.99
CA ALA A 157 -5.75 10.84 -4.44
C ALA A 157 -5.98 10.81 -2.91
N ALA A 158 -5.14 10.09 -2.16
CA ALA A 158 -5.36 9.87 -0.72
C ALA A 158 -5.60 11.16 0.10
N PRO A 159 -4.93 12.31 -0.19
CA PRO A 159 -5.20 13.57 0.50
C PRO A 159 -6.62 14.15 0.29
N THR A 160 -7.34 13.69 -0.74
CA THR A 160 -8.69 14.20 -1.08
C THR A 160 -9.81 13.38 -0.45
N VAL A 161 -9.50 12.29 0.27
CA VAL A 161 -10.50 11.50 0.99
C VAL A 161 -11.22 12.40 2.01
N PRO A 162 -12.54 12.63 1.88
CA PRO A 162 -13.29 13.44 2.83
C PRO A 162 -13.39 12.77 4.20
N ASP A 163 -13.41 13.57 5.27
CA ASP A 163 -13.61 13.03 6.63
C ASP A 163 -15.00 12.40 6.81
N SER A 164 -16.02 12.89 6.10
CA SER A 164 -17.37 12.31 6.13
C SER A 164 -17.40 10.89 5.55
N MET A 165 -16.70 10.66 4.44
CA MET A 165 -16.59 9.33 3.84
C MET A 165 -15.92 8.35 4.80
N PHE A 166 -14.86 8.78 5.49
CA PHE A 166 -14.19 7.95 6.47
C PHE A 166 -15.11 7.66 7.68
N GLU A 167 -15.85 8.66 8.16
CA GLU A 167 -16.76 8.49 9.28
C GLU A 167 -17.93 7.55 8.96
N GLU A 168 -18.50 7.63 7.76
CA GLU A 168 -19.56 6.72 7.29
C GLU A 168 -19.06 5.27 7.23
N LEU A 169 -17.88 5.05 6.65
CA LEU A 169 -17.23 3.72 6.65
C LEU A 169 -16.92 3.24 8.07
N ARG A 170 -16.49 4.13 8.96
CA ARG A 170 -16.24 3.79 10.36
C ARG A 170 -17.52 3.39 11.08
N GLN A 171 -18.65 4.04 10.80
CA GLN A 171 -19.96 3.68 11.37
C GLN A 171 -20.46 2.32 10.86
N GLU A 172 -20.21 2.01 9.59
CA GLU A 172 -20.64 0.76 8.97
C GLU A 172 -19.76 -0.43 9.38
N PHE A 173 -18.44 -0.29 9.30
CA PHE A 173 -17.49 -1.40 9.44
C PHE A 173 -16.78 -1.43 10.80
N GLY A 174 -16.81 -0.32 11.56
CA GLY A 174 -16.08 -0.15 12.81
C GLY A 174 -14.60 0.18 12.64
N ASP A 175 -13.97 0.60 13.74
CA ASP A 175 -12.60 1.13 13.76
C ASP A 175 -11.55 0.13 13.21
N ASN A 176 -11.63 -1.15 13.58
CA ASN A 176 -10.66 -2.18 13.16
C ASN A 176 -10.70 -2.42 11.64
N GLN A 177 -11.90 -2.52 11.06
CA GLN A 177 -12.05 -2.81 9.64
C GLN A 177 -11.65 -1.61 8.80
N VAL A 178 -12.03 -0.38 9.16
CA VAL A 178 -11.62 0.81 8.39
C VAL A 178 -10.11 1.05 8.47
N ALA A 179 -9.47 0.76 9.61
CA ALA A 179 -8.00 0.78 9.71
C ALA A 179 -7.36 -0.28 8.80
N SER A 180 -7.96 -1.47 8.73
CA SER A 180 -7.51 -2.56 7.86
C SER A 180 -7.71 -2.27 6.38
N MET A 181 -8.76 -1.54 6.00
CA MET A 181 -8.98 -1.02 4.64
C MET A 181 -7.83 -0.09 4.21
N VAL A 182 -7.36 0.78 5.11
CA VAL A 182 -6.21 1.65 4.84
C VAL A 182 -4.93 0.84 4.66
N LEU A 183 -4.66 -0.14 5.54
CA LEU A 183 -3.48 -1.01 5.41
C LEU A 183 -3.54 -1.88 4.15
N LEU A 184 -4.72 -2.34 3.75
CA LEU A 184 -4.93 -3.09 2.51
C LEU A 184 -4.57 -2.23 1.29
N ALA A 185 -4.99 -0.97 1.27
CA ALA A 185 -4.60 -0.03 0.22
C ALA A 185 -3.10 0.25 0.22
N ALA A 186 -2.49 0.46 1.39
CA ALA A 186 -1.05 0.67 1.51
C ALA A 186 -0.26 -0.53 0.97
N TYR A 187 -0.66 -1.75 1.34
CA TYR A 187 -0.01 -2.97 0.86
C TYR A 187 -0.19 -3.22 -0.62
N GLY A 188 -1.41 -3.10 -1.16
CA GLY A 188 -1.65 -3.23 -2.59
C GLY A 188 -0.80 -2.24 -3.40
N ASN A 189 -0.77 -0.98 -2.96
CA ASN A 189 0.07 0.06 -3.56
C ASN A 189 1.57 -0.28 -3.53
N PHE A 190 2.06 -0.82 -2.43
CA PHE A 190 3.45 -1.24 -2.29
C PHE A 190 3.79 -2.43 -3.19
N GLN A 191 2.95 -3.48 -3.18
CA GLN A 191 3.14 -4.69 -3.97
C GLN A 191 3.08 -4.38 -5.47
N ASP A 192 2.12 -3.59 -5.92
CA ASP A 192 1.97 -3.20 -7.32
C ASP A 192 3.21 -2.48 -7.84
N ARG A 193 3.83 -1.61 -7.02
CA ARG A 193 5.07 -0.91 -7.42
C ARG A 193 6.25 -1.85 -7.59
N ILE A 194 6.34 -2.94 -6.80
CA ILE A 194 7.37 -3.98 -6.99
C ILE A 194 7.10 -4.73 -8.29
N VAL A 195 5.87 -5.17 -8.49
CA VAL A 195 5.48 -5.97 -9.66
C VAL A 195 5.66 -5.18 -10.96
N LEU A 196 5.17 -3.94 -11.00
CA LEU A 196 5.30 -3.05 -12.15
C LEU A 196 6.76 -2.62 -12.35
N GLY A 197 7.45 -2.23 -11.28
CA GLY A 197 8.84 -1.75 -11.35
C GLY A 197 9.83 -2.82 -11.82
N LEU A 198 9.56 -4.10 -11.53
CA LEU A 198 10.37 -5.22 -11.98
C LEU A 198 9.83 -5.88 -13.27
N ASN A 199 8.73 -5.38 -13.82
CA ASN A 199 8.04 -5.91 -14.99
C ASN A 199 7.77 -7.43 -14.89
N LEU A 200 7.11 -7.83 -13.80
CA LEU A 200 6.96 -9.25 -13.48
C LEU A 200 5.77 -9.88 -14.21
N PRO A 201 5.97 -11.05 -14.84
CA PRO A 201 4.87 -11.81 -15.45
C PRO A 201 4.07 -12.54 -14.39
N LEU A 202 2.82 -12.85 -14.73
CA LEU A 202 2.07 -13.88 -14.01
C LEU A 202 2.74 -15.24 -14.22
N GLU A 203 2.85 -16.05 -13.16
CA GLU A 203 3.35 -17.41 -13.28
C GLU A 203 2.42 -18.33 -14.08
N GLU A 204 3.00 -19.33 -14.76
CA GLU A 204 2.30 -20.22 -15.72
C GLU A 204 1.08 -20.94 -15.13
N HIS A 205 1.11 -21.25 -13.84
CA HIS A 205 0.02 -21.90 -13.10
C HIS A 205 -0.63 -20.97 -12.08
N GLY A 206 -0.43 -19.66 -12.23
CA GLY A 206 -1.01 -18.62 -11.40
C GLY A 206 -2.41 -18.21 -11.84
N PRO A 207 -3.12 -17.39 -11.04
CA PRO A 207 -2.71 -16.87 -9.72
C PRO A 207 -2.71 -17.93 -8.59
N LEU A 208 -1.66 -17.93 -7.77
CA LEU A 208 -1.48 -18.90 -6.68
C LEU A 208 -2.36 -18.60 -5.45
N GLU A 209 -2.55 -19.61 -4.60
CA GLU A 209 -3.17 -19.44 -3.27
C GLU A 209 -2.26 -18.64 -2.32
N PRO A 210 -2.79 -18.07 -1.22
CA PRO A 210 -1.94 -17.51 -0.17
C PRO A 210 -1.03 -18.60 0.38
N ILE A 211 0.27 -18.32 0.46
CA ILE A 211 1.26 -19.31 0.90
C ILE A 211 1.37 -19.24 2.41
N ASP A 212 0.89 -20.28 3.08
CA ASP A 212 1.12 -20.50 4.50
C ASP A 212 2.51 -21.10 4.67
N VAL A 213 3.44 -20.32 5.23
CA VAL A 213 4.84 -20.68 5.44
C VAL A 213 5.28 -20.14 6.79
N GLU A 214 6.03 -20.96 7.52
CA GLU A 214 6.63 -20.58 8.80
C GLU A 214 8.15 -20.65 8.68
N PHE A 215 8.84 -19.56 9.00
CA PHE A 215 10.30 -19.49 8.98
C PHE A 215 10.90 -19.77 10.37
N ALA A 216 12.12 -20.31 10.39
CA ALA A 216 12.83 -20.62 11.62
C ALA A 216 13.12 -19.36 12.47
N GLU A 217 13.29 -19.54 13.79
CA GLU A 217 13.61 -18.45 14.70
C GLU A 217 14.88 -17.69 14.25
N GLY A 218 14.81 -16.35 14.29
CA GLY A 218 15.92 -15.50 13.86
C GLY A 218 16.02 -15.29 12.34
N ALA A 219 15.17 -15.94 11.53
CA ALA A 219 15.10 -15.72 10.09
C ALA A 219 14.68 -14.30 9.70
N LEU A 220 13.80 -13.66 10.49
CA LEU A 220 13.23 -12.35 10.19
C LEU A 220 13.59 -11.31 11.25
N GLN A 221 13.65 -10.03 10.85
CA GLN A 221 13.99 -8.92 11.75
C GLN A 221 12.75 -8.43 12.50
N ILE A 222 12.45 -9.07 13.63
CA ILE A 222 11.28 -8.74 14.46
C ILE A 222 11.52 -7.45 15.26
N ALA A 223 12.68 -7.33 15.91
CA ALA A 223 13.02 -6.17 16.73
C ALA A 223 13.26 -4.91 15.88
N SER A 224 12.89 -3.75 16.42
CA SER A 224 13.17 -2.46 15.76
C SER A 224 14.68 -2.22 15.62
N LEU A 225 15.12 -1.85 14.43
CA LEU A 225 16.48 -1.36 14.19
C LEU A 225 16.57 0.09 14.65
N ILE A 226 17.43 0.35 15.64
CA ILE A 226 17.67 1.70 16.14
C ILE A 226 19.08 2.08 15.67
N PRO A 227 19.21 3.05 14.75
CA PRO A 227 20.53 3.54 14.38
C PRO A 227 21.20 4.13 15.63
N PRO A 228 22.52 3.95 15.79
CA PRO A 228 23.24 4.56 16.90
C PRO A 228 23.04 6.08 16.86
N HIS A 229 22.92 6.70 18.04
CA HIS A 229 22.94 8.16 18.11
C HIS A 229 24.31 8.64 17.63
N GLY A 230 24.36 9.23 16.44
CA GLY A 230 25.54 9.90 15.93
C GLY A 230 25.79 11.20 16.68
N GLU A 231 27.00 11.74 16.56
CA GLU A 231 27.28 13.11 16.98
C GLU A 231 26.38 14.07 16.19
N VAL A 232 25.76 15.03 16.89
CA VAL A 232 24.98 16.07 16.23
C VAL A 232 25.96 16.90 15.38
N PRO A 233 25.75 17.02 14.06
CA PRO A 233 26.63 17.82 13.22
C PRO A 233 26.71 19.25 13.75
N THR A 234 27.92 19.82 13.81
CA THR A 234 28.08 21.23 14.15
C THR A 234 27.65 22.06 12.95
N LEU A 235 26.70 22.97 13.15
CA LEU A 235 26.24 23.88 12.10
C LEU A 235 27.41 24.77 11.64
N GLN A 236 27.68 24.78 10.33
CA GLN A 236 28.65 25.67 9.74
C GLN A 236 28.02 27.06 9.59
N VAL A 237 28.42 28.01 10.46
CA VAL A 237 27.87 29.38 10.48
C VAL A 237 28.14 30.13 9.16
N ALA A 238 29.22 29.78 8.46
CA ALA A 238 29.57 30.31 7.15
C ALA A 238 29.12 29.42 5.99
N GLY A 239 28.12 28.55 6.21
CA GLY A 239 27.54 27.74 5.14
C GLY A 239 26.85 28.63 4.12
N GLU A 240 27.19 28.48 2.85
CA GLU A 240 26.46 29.07 1.73
C GLU A 240 25.50 28.03 1.18
N ASP A 241 24.33 28.47 0.71
CA ASP A 241 23.41 27.57 0.02
C ASP A 241 24.03 27.15 -1.32
N VAL A 242 24.15 25.83 -1.51
CA VAL A 242 24.71 25.24 -2.72
C VAL A 242 23.63 24.93 -3.75
N ILE A 243 22.35 25.07 -3.38
CA ILE A 243 21.20 24.86 -4.24
C ILE A 243 20.56 26.22 -4.52
N PRO A 244 20.41 26.62 -5.79
CA PRO A 244 19.68 27.84 -6.13
C PRO A 244 18.24 27.77 -5.60
N ASP A 245 17.73 28.89 -5.10
CA ASP A 245 16.33 29.01 -4.70
C ASP A 245 15.41 28.64 -5.86
N ASP A 246 14.60 27.61 -5.67
CA ASP A 246 13.52 27.28 -6.59
C ASP A 246 12.38 28.28 -6.40
N GLY A 247 11.95 28.94 -7.48
CA GLY A 247 10.98 30.03 -7.42
C GLY A 247 9.62 29.64 -6.81
N ASP A 248 9.19 28.38 -6.96
CA ASP A 248 7.93 27.92 -6.40
C ASP A 248 8.05 27.62 -4.89
N TRP A 249 9.17 27.05 -4.47
CA TRP A 249 9.46 26.78 -3.05
C TRP A 249 9.78 28.06 -2.27
N ALA A 250 10.54 28.97 -2.87
CA ALA A 250 10.90 30.27 -2.29
C ALA A 250 9.72 31.25 -2.22
N ALA A 251 8.64 31.01 -2.98
CA ALA A 251 7.42 31.82 -2.92
C ALA A 251 6.62 31.64 -1.61
N ILE A 252 6.86 30.54 -0.87
CA ILE A 252 6.21 30.29 0.42
C ILE A 252 7.08 30.86 1.53
N SER A 253 6.57 31.84 2.27
CA SER A 253 7.33 32.40 3.38
C SER A 253 7.49 31.40 4.53
N PHE A 254 8.53 31.59 5.34
CA PHE A 254 8.73 30.81 6.56
C PHE A 254 7.49 30.82 7.47
N ASP A 255 6.86 31.99 7.65
CA ASP A 255 5.65 32.13 8.47
C ASP A 255 4.46 31.36 7.89
N GLN A 256 4.31 31.36 6.56
CA GLN A 256 3.28 30.57 5.89
C GLN A 256 3.53 29.07 6.05
N LEU A 257 4.79 28.62 5.93
CA LEU A 257 5.17 27.24 6.18
C LEU A 257 4.89 26.84 7.63
N GLN A 258 5.28 27.68 8.59
CA GLN A 258 5.06 27.47 10.01
C GLN A 258 3.56 27.37 10.33
N THR A 259 2.74 28.27 9.78
CA THR A 259 1.28 28.22 9.92
C THR A 259 0.69 26.92 9.37
N ARG A 260 1.14 26.47 8.19
CA ARG A 260 0.68 25.20 7.61
C ARG A 260 1.11 24.00 8.47
N LEU A 261 2.31 24.01 9.03
CA LEU A 261 2.79 22.95 9.93
C LEU A 261 1.98 22.90 11.24
N GLU A 262 1.65 24.05 11.82
CA GLU A 262 0.79 24.14 13.01
C GLU A 262 -0.61 23.60 12.71
N GLN A 263 -1.20 23.98 11.58
CA GLN A 263 -2.47 23.42 11.12
C GLN A 263 -2.42 21.89 10.98
N GLN A 264 -1.30 21.32 10.50
CA GLN A 264 -1.12 19.87 10.44
C GLN A 264 -1.01 19.22 11.82
N ARG A 265 -0.29 19.87 12.76
CA ARG A 265 -0.15 19.39 14.14
C ARG A 265 -1.48 19.39 14.89
N ASP A 266 -2.36 20.35 14.58
CA ASP A 266 -3.68 20.49 15.21
C ASP A 266 -4.77 19.61 14.57
N ARG A 267 -4.45 18.87 13.49
CA ARG A 267 -5.40 17.95 12.87
C ARG A 267 -5.81 16.87 13.87
N LYS A 268 -7.12 16.70 13.99
CA LYS A 268 -7.69 15.61 14.78
C LYS A 268 -7.52 14.29 14.03
N PRO A 269 -6.93 13.26 14.66
CA PRO A 269 -6.91 11.92 14.10
C PRO A 269 -8.33 11.42 13.80
N ARG A 270 -8.50 10.70 12.68
CA ARG A 270 -9.80 10.13 12.28
C ARG A 270 -10.24 8.94 13.14
N LEU A 271 -9.29 8.32 13.83
CA LEU A 271 -9.51 7.32 14.87
C LEU A 271 -8.86 7.81 16.16
N PRO A 272 -9.43 7.50 17.34
CA PRO A 272 -8.74 7.70 18.61
C PRO A 272 -7.34 7.07 18.57
N VAL A 273 -6.33 7.77 19.08
CA VAL A 273 -4.96 7.21 19.12
C VAL A 273 -4.84 6.34 20.37
N PRO A 274 -4.62 5.02 20.23
CA PRO A 274 -4.45 4.14 21.37
C PRO A 274 -3.20 4.50 22.17
N SER A 275 -3.23 4.28 23.47
CA SER A 275 -2.05 4.37 24.33
C SER A 275 -1.11 3.18 24.10
N TRP A 276 0.15 3.35 24.50
CA TRP A 276 1.12 2.25 24.46
C TRP A 276 0.66 1.04 25.29
N ASP A 277 0.03 1.26 26.45
CA ASP A 277 -0.40 0.18 27.33
C ASP A 277 -1.53 -0.66 26.73
N GLU A 278 -2.40 -0.06 25.91
CA GLU A 278 -3.44 -0.76 25.14
C GLU A 278 -2.86 -1.58 23.99
N VAL A 279 -1.73 -1.14 23.42
CA VAL A 279 -1.12 -1.74 22.23
C VAL A 279 -0.12 -2.85 22.58
N LYS A 280 0.71 -2.66 23.61
CA LYS A 280 1.86 -3.54 23.91
C LYS A 280 1.50 -5.02 24.06
N GLY A 281 0.29 -5.33 24.56
CA GLY A 281 -0.18 -6.70 24.75
C GLY A 281 -0.50 -7.44 23.44
N LYS A 282 -0.63 -6.73 22.32
CA LYS A 282 -0.87 -7.29 20.99
C LYS A 282 0.42 -7.57 20.21
N LEU A 283 1.56 -7.12 20.73
CA LEU A 283 2.84 -7.16 20.03
C LEU A 283 3.66 -8.39 20.44
N PRO A 284 4.47 -8.95 19.52
CA PRO A 284 5.49 -9.91 19.89
C PRO A 284 6.43 -9.33 20.96
N PRO A 285 6.93 -10.13 21.92
CA PRO A 285 7.77 -9.62 23.02
C PRO A 285 8.95 -8.77 22.55
N ALA A 286 9.59 -9.15 21.43
CA ALA A 286 10.70 -8.41 20.84
C ALA A 286 10.32 -6.99 20.36
N MET A 287 9.07 -6.79 19.92
CA MET A 287 8.54 -5.48 19.52
C MET A 287 8.02 -4.66 20.71
N ALA A 288 7.65 -5.32 21.81
CA ALA A 288 7.10 -4.68 23.00
C ALA A 288 8.17 -4.16 23.99
N THR A 289 9.46 -4.28 23.66
CA THR A 289 10.57 -3.94 24.56
C THR A 289 10.66 -2.46 24.91
N ARG A 290 10.25 -1.57 24.00
CA ARG A 290 10.28 -0.12 24.22
C ARG A 290 8.98 0.53 23.77
N PRO A 291 8.45 1.50 24.53
CA PRO A 291 7.26 2.22 24.13
C PRO A 291 7.48 3.03 22.86
N THR A 292 6.59 2.86 21.88
CA THR A 292 6.51 3.77 20.74
C THR A 292 5.60 4.95 21.08
N ARG A 293 5.97 6.14 20.58
CA ARG A 293 5.14 7.36 20.62
C ARG A 293 4.67 7.78 19.23
N ILE A 294 4.95 6.96 18.22
CA ILE A 294 4.58 7.24 16.84
C ILE A 294 3.09 6.96 16.70
N ALA A 295 2.29 8.00 16.48
CA ALA A 295 0.82 7.90 16.41
C ALA A 295 0.36 6.87 15.37
N TRP A 296 1.00 6.83 14.19
CA TRP A 296 0.73 5.82 13.17
C TRP A 296 0.90 4.40 13.70
N SER A 297 2.03 4.10 14.34
CA SER A 297 2.28 2.77 14.92
C SER A 297 1.26 2.40 15.99
N LEU A 298 0.91 3.34 16.88
CA LEU A 298 -0.09 3.10 17.92
C LEU A 298 -1.47 2.77 17.32
N MET A 299 -1.88 3.52 16.29
CA MET A 299 -3.13 3.26 15.58
C MET A 299 -3.12 1.90 14.88
N THR A 300 -2.10 1.60 14.06
CA THR A 300 -2.12 0.39 13.24
C THR A 300 -1.92 -0.88 14.05
N TYR A 301 -1.08 -0.87 15.08
CA TYR A 301 -1.00 -1.99 16.03
C TYR A 301 -2.25 -2.08 16.92
N GLY A 302 -2.90 -0.96 17.23
CA GLY A 302 -4.11 -0.94 18.04
C GLY A 302 -5.33 -1.53 17.32
N TYR A 303 -5.49 -1.22 16.03
CA TYR A 303 -6.71 -1.55 15.27
C TYR A 303 -6.56 -2.70 14.29
N ALA A 304 -5.33 -3.03 13.85
CA ALA A 304 -5.08 -4.03 12.81
C ALA A 304 -3.68 -4.68 12.98
N ALA A 305 -3.41 -5.20 14.18
CA ALA A 305 -2.13 -5.78 14.55
C ALA A 305 -1.71 -6.93 13.61
N GLU A 306 -2.67 -7.76 13.23
CA GLU A 306 -2.55 -8.89 12.31
C GLU A 306 -2.00 -8.50 10.93
N LEU A 307 -2.19 -7.25 10.49
CA LEU A 307 -1.64 -6.72 9.24
C LEU A 307 -0.37 -5.89 9.49
N GLN A 308 -0.38 -5.08 10.55
CA GLN A 308 0.71 -4.15 10.83
C GLN A 308 1.99 -4.86 11.33
N ILE A 309 1.86 -5.95 12.08
CA ILE A 309 3.02 -6.71 12.59
C ILE A 309 3.84 -7.26 11.41
N PRO A 310 3.27 -8.06 10.47
CA PRO A 310 4.04 -8.54 9.34
C PRO A 310 4.53 -7.41 8.45
N TRP A 311 3.79 -6.30 8.32
CA TRP A 311 4.27 -5.11 7.59
C TRP A 311 5.55 -4.54 8.21
N SER A 312 5.56 -4.44 9.53
CA SER A 312 6.73 -3.95 10.29
C SER A 312 7.92 -4.89 10.17
N ILE A 313 7.69 -6.22 10.15
CA ILE A 313 8.75 -7.21 9.95
C ILE A 313 9.32 -7.10 8.54
N ALA A 314 8.47 -7.04 7.52
CA ALA A 314 8.88 -6.92 6.12
C ALA A 314 9.70 -5.66 5.86
N THR A 315 9.29 -4.52 6.41
CA THR A 315 9.99 -3.23 6.20
C THR A 315 11.26 -3.06 7.05
N ARG A 316 11.49 -3.91 8.05
CA ARG A 316 12.72 -3.94 8.86
C ARG A 316 13.73 -4.98 8.40
N THR A 317 13.25 -6.03 7.74
CA THR A 317 14.08 -7.14 7.29
C THR A 317 14.79 -6.73 6.01
N MET A 318 16.10 -6.55 6.11
CA MET A 318 17.03 -6.24 5.01
C MET A 318 17.96 -7.43 4.78
#